data_AF-A0A8T8SBJ0-F1
#
_entry.id   AF-A0A8T8SBJ0-F1
#
_cell.length_a   1.000
_cell.length_b   1.000
_cell.length_c   1.000
_cell.angle_alpha   90.00
_cell.angle_beta   90.00
_cell.angle_gamma   90.00
#
_symmetry.space_group_name_H-M   'P 1'
#
loop_
_entity.id
_entity.type
_entity.pdbx_description
1 polymer ?
#
loop_
_entity_poly.entity_id
_entity_poly.type
_entity_poly.pdbx_seq_one_letter_code
_entity_poly.pdbx_strand_id
1 'polypeptide(L)'
;IRIPHLCLQERQARKKAYLLSYAELGVVVANLYGETFEVKSASDSTLSYTVQADVGTCTCPVFKSTSLICKHLFLCSRATGLPVFRLRRNIQGTANAEEPFPVSATEYLPVNAEAAMASEEAERERVVNQQKRDHYTSCGSEIERLIKAYTALGTDSIIQGTSRATLEQLQAEITAARRTAEGIKRGEQGDSG
;
A
#
# COMPACT_ATOMS: atom_id res chain seq x y z
N ILE A 1 16.07 1.45 22.44
CA ILE A 1 14.82 0.67 22.30
C ILE A 1 15.13 -0.77 22.72
N ARG A 2 14.54 -1.28 23.81
CA ARG A 2 14.80 -2.68 24.23
C ARG A 2 14.19 -3.61 23.19
N ILE A 3 15.02 -4.40 22.51
CA ILE A 3 14.55 -5.42 21.58
C ILE A 3 13.84 -6.49 22.43
N PRO A 4 12.52 -6.68 22.29
CA PRO A 4 11.83 -7.69 23.08
C PRO A 4 12.39 -9.08 22.72
N HIS A 5 12.69 -9.90 23.73
CA HIS A 5 13.08 -11.29 23.51
C HIS A 5 11.95 -12.01 22.76
N LEU A 6 12.19 -12.27 21.48
CA LEU A 6 11.28 -13.01 20.62
C LEU A 6 11.41 -14.50 20.90
N CYS A 7 10.29 -15.20 21.01
CA CYS A 7 10.31 -16.66 21.10
C CYS A 7 10.75 -17.28 19.76
N LEU A 8 11.01 -18.60 19.74
CA LEU A 8 11.48 -19.28 18.53
C LEU A 8 10.54 -19.07 17.32
N GLN A 9 9.23 -19.17 17.53
CA GLN A 9 8.22 -18.96 16.50
C GLN A 9 8.24 -17.52 15.96
N GLU A 10 8.32 -16.52 16.84
CA GLU A 10 8.38 -15.10 16.46
C GLU A 10 9.67 -14.79 15.69
N ARG A 11 10.81 -15.36 16.10
CA ARG A 11 12.08 -15.22 15.36
C ARG A 11 11.98 -15.80 13.95
N GLN A 12 11.38 -16.98 13.81
CA GLN A 12 11.17 -17.59 12.49
C GLN A 12 10.20 -16.77 11.64
N ALA A 13 9.11 -16.25 12.23
CA ALA A 13 8.16 -15.38 11.56
C ALA A 13 8.83 -14.09 11.07
N ARG A 14 9.65 -13.45 11.90
CA ARG A 14 10.45 -12.27 11.54
C ARG A 14 11.39 -12.59 10.39
N LYS A 15 12.17 -13.68 10.49
CA LYS A 15 13.09 -14.11 9.42
C LYS A 15 12.35 -14.28 8.09
N LYS A 16 11.20 -14.97 8.10
CA LYS A 16 10.36 -15.15 6.89
C LYS A 16 9.82 -13.84 6.32
N ALA A 17 9.48 -12.87 7.15
CA ALA A 17 8.98 -11.56 6.70
C ALA A 17 10.10 -10.68 6.13
N TYR A 18 11.31 -10.77 6.69
CA TYR A 18 12.46 -9.96 6.29
C TYR A 18 13.21 -10.51 5.06
N LEU A 19 12.93 -11.75 4.66
CA LEU A 19 13.47 -12.34 3.42
C LEU A 19 12.88 -11.73 2.14
N LEU A 20 11.68 -11.15 2.19
CA LEU A 20 11.06 -10.54 1.01
C LEU A 20 11.79 -9.26 0.61
N SER A 21 11.82 -8.93 -0.67
CA SER A 21 12.19 -7.59 -1.14
C SER A 21 11.07 -6.57 -0.84
N TYR A 22 11.39 -5.27 -0.94
CA TYR A 22 10.35 -4.23 -0.81
C TYR A 22 9.32 -4.28 -1.95
N ALA A 23 9.74 -4.64 -3.17
CA ALA A 23 8.82 -4.82 -4.29
C ALA A 23 7.78 -5.91 -3.99
N GLU A 24 8.24 -7.07 -3.50
CA GLU A 24 7.35 -8.15 -3.07
C GLU A 24 6.48 -7.74 -1.89
N LEU A 25 7.03 -6.95 -0.95
CA LEU A 25 6.26 -6.43 0.18
C LEU A 25 5.10 -5.53 -0.27
N GLY A 26 5.31 -4.69 -1.28
CA GLY A 26 4.27 -3.83 -1.86
C GLY A 26 3.17 -4.60 -2.61
N VAL A 27 3.45 -5.81 -3.08
CA VAL A 27 2.44 -6.70 -3.68
C VAL A 27 1.61 -7.41 -2.62
N VAL A 28 2.24 -7.71 -1.48
CA VAL A 28 1.66 -8.54 -0.41
C VAL A 28 0.89 -7.71 0.62
N VAL A 29 1.31 -6.48 0.88
CA VAL A 29 0.70 -5.59 1.88
C VAL A 29 0.02 -4.42 1.19
N ALA A 30 -1.31 -4.31 1.34
CA ALA A 30 -2.11 -3.19 0.86
C ALA A 30 -2.71 -2.42 2.03
N ASN A 31 -2.75 -1.08 1.93
CA ASN A 31 -3.42 -0.25 2.92
C ASN A 31 -4.91 -0.12 2.57
N LEU A 32 -5.79 -0.54 3.48
CA LEU A 32 -7.23 -0.37 3.39
C LEU A 32 -7.62 0.88 4.19
N TYR A 33 -7.77 2.00 3.47
CA TYR A 33 -8.36 3.25 3.97
C TYR A 33 -7.72 3.85 5.24
N GLY A 34 -6.45 3.55 5.52
CA GLY A 34 -5.69 4.15 6.62
C GLY A 34 -5.92 3.53 8.00
N GLU A 35 -6.89 2.63 8.15
CA GLU A 35 -7.25 2.03 9.44
C GLU A 35 -6.78 0.57 9.58
N THR A 36 -6.65 -0.14 8.46
CA THR A 36 -6.20 -1.53 8.44
C THR A 36 -5.34 -1.83 7.22
N PHE A 37 -4.50 -2.85 7.35
CA PHE A 37 -3.68 -3.38 6.27
C PHE A 37 -4.19 -4.76 5.88
N GLU A 38 -4.35 -4.99 4.59
CA GLU A 38 -4.56 -6.31 4.03
C GLU A 38 -3.21 -6.96 3.73
N VAL A 39 -3.03 -8.21 4.14
CA VAL A 39 -1.82 -8.99 3.93
C VAL A 39 -2.18 -10.30 3.26
N LYS A 40 -1.74 -10.49 2.02
CA LYS A 40 -1.95 -11.73 1.27
C LYS A 40 -1.15 -12.88 1.88
N SER A 41 -1.77 -14.05 1.97
CA SER A 41 -1.10 -15.25 2.44
C SER A 41 -0.04 -15.70 1.43
N ALA A 42 1.12 -16.12 1.93
CA ALA A 42 2.18 -16.65 1.07
C ALA A 42 1.90 -18.09 0.61
N SER A 43 1.02 -18.82 1.31
CA SER A 43 0.66 -20.19 0.96
C SER A 43 -0.53 -20.28 0.01
N ASP A 44 -1.34 -19.21 -0.09
CA ASP A 44 -2.54 -19.17 -0.90
C ASP A 44 -2.86 -17.71 -1.26
N SER A 45 -2.76 -17.37 -2.54
CA SER A 45 -3.00 -16.00 -3.03
C SER A 45 -4.45 -15.55 -2.95
N THR A 46 -5.39 -16.47 -2.72
CA THR A 46 -6.83 -16.17 -2.53
C THR A 46 -7.17 -15.83 -1.09
N LEU A 47 -6.28 -16.13 -0.15
CA LEU A 47 -6.47 -15.82 1.27
C LEU A 47 -5.73 -14.54 1.63
N SER A 48 -6.46 -13.61 2.24
CA SER A 48 -5.89 -12.42 2.86
C SER A 48 -6.26 -12.33 4.33
N TYR A 49 -5.37 -11.69 5.09
CA TYR A 49 -5.56 -11.43 6.50
C TYR A 49 -5.44 -9.93 6.75
N THR A 50 -6.20 -9.44 7.70
CA THR A 50 -6.18 -8.03 8.09
C THR A 50 -5.29 -7.82 9.32
N VAL A 51 -4.57 -6.70 9.31
CA VAL A 51 -3.75 -6.20 10.41
C VAL A 51 -4.21 -4.80 10.76
N GLN A 52 -4.36 -4.48 12.04
CA GLN A 52 -4.76 -3.14 12.47
C GLN A 52 -3.65 -2.09 12.22
N ALA A 53 -4.03 -0.82 12.09
CA ALA A 53 -3.10 0.28 11.82
C ALA A 53 -1.94 0.40 12.83
N ASP A 54 -2.19 0.02 14.09
CA ASP A 54 -1.18 0.00 15.16
C ASP A 54 -0.19 -1.17 15.07
N VAL A 55 -0.38 -2.07 14.10
CA VAL A 55 0.41 -3.30 13.92
C VAL A 55 0.43 -4.16 15.20
N GLY A 56 -0.64 -4.11 16.00
CA GLY A 56 -0.80 -4.90 17.23
C GLY A 56 -1.59 -6.19 17.04
N THR A 57 -2.57 -6.18 16.12
CA THR A 57 -3.56 -7.26 15.98
C THR A 57 -3.62 -7.79 14.55
N CYS A 58 -3.71 -9.12 14.39
CA CYS A 58 -3.90 -9.77 13.09
C CYS A 58 -5.05 -10.78 13.11
N THR A 59 -5.81 -10.90 12.02
CA THR A 59 -6.92 -11.85 11.92
C THR A 59 -6.52 -13.27 11.50
N CYS A 60 -5.23 -13.53 11.26
CA CYS A 60 -4.77 -14.85 10.84
C CYS A 60 -4.92 -15.92 11.96
N PRO A 61 -5.11 -17.20 11.59
CA PRO A 61 -5.33 -18.27 12.56
C PRO A 61 -4.21 -18.41 13.60
N VAL A 62 -2.96 -18.24 13.18
CA VAL A 62 -1.78 -18.33 14.06
C VAL A 62 -1.83 -17.28 15.16
N PHE A 63 -2.21 -16.05 14.83
CA PHE A 63 -2.34 -14.99 15.83
C PHE A 63 -3.54 -15.22 16.74
N LYS A 64 -4.68 -15.62 16.17
CA LYS A 64 -5.90 -15.94 16.95
C LYS A 64 -5.67 -17.04 17.99
N SER A 65 -4.88 -18.06 17.66
CA SER A 65 -4.64 -19.20 18.55
C SER A 65 -3.52 -18.97 19.57
N THR A 66 -2.48 -18.21 19.22
CA THR A 66 -1.28 -18.09 20.07
C THR A 66 -1.11 -16.72 20.71
N SER A 67 -1.77 -15.69 20.17
CA SER A 67 -1.52 -14.27 20.48
C SER A 67 -0.04 -13.86 20.37
N LEU A 68 0.78 -14.65 19.66
CA LEU A 68 2.18 -14.35 19.37
C LEU A 68 2.30 -13.52 18.10
N ILE A 69 3.40 -12.78 17.98
CA ILE A 69 3.65 -11.97 16.79
C ILE A 69 3.77 -12.89 15.55
N CYS A 70 2.81 -12.77 14.64
CA CYS A 70 2.76 -13.56 13.41
C CYS A 70 3.54 -12.90 12.26
N LYS A 71 3.76 -13.64 11.17
CA LYS A 71 4.44 -13.14 9.96
C LYS A 71 3.81 -11.85 9.43
N HIS A 72 2.47 -11.77 9.39
CA HIS A 72 1.74 -10.61 8.87
C HIS A 72 2.02 -9.31 9.64
N LEU A 73 2.15 -9.38 10.98
CA LEU A 73 2.52 -8.22 11.79
C LEU A 73 3.93 -7.72 11.45
N PHE A 74 4.90 -8.64 11.25
CA PHE A 74 6.24 -8.24 10.81
C PHE A 74 6.26 -7.66 9.39
N LEU A 75 5.41 -8.16 8.47
CA LEU A 75 5.27 -7.61 7.13
C LEU A 75 4.72 -6.17 7.18
N CYS A 76 3.63 -5.94 7.92
CA CYS A 76 3.06 -4.62 8.11
C CYS A 76 4.03 -3.66 8.82
N SER A 77 4.71 -4.11 9.87
CA SER A 77 5.73 -3.32 10.57
C SER A 77 6.84 -2.88 9.62
N ARG A 78 7.32 -3.78 8.75
CA ARG A 78 8.34 -3.46 7.77
C ARG A 78 7.84 -2.51 6.67
N ALA A 79 6.60 -2.70 6.20
CA ALA A 79 6.01 -1.86 5.15
C ALA A 79 5.77 -0.43 5.63
N THR A 80 5.30 -0.28 6.87
CA THR A 80 4.91 1.00 7.47
C THR A 80 6.04 1.70 8.22
N GLY A 81 7.06 0.94 8.66
CA GLY A 81 8.08 1.42 9.60
C GLY A 81 7.58 1.53 11.04
N LEU A 82 6.34 1.13 11.33
CA LEU A 82 5.81 1.12 12.69
C LEU A 82 6.34 -0.10 13.46
N PRO A 83 6.72 0.05 14.73
CA PRO A 83 7.14 -1.09 15.54
C PRO A 83 5.95 -2.01 15.81
N VAL A 84 6.19 -3.33 15.83
CA VAL A 84 5.16 -4.28 16.32
C VAL A 84 5.00 -4.06 17.82
N PHE A 85 3.86 -3.49 18.23
CA PHE A 85 3.52 -3.43 19.64
C PHE A 85 3.07 -4.82 20.10
N ARG A 86 3.75 -5.38 21.11
CA ARG A 86 3.15 -6.47 21.86
C ARG A 86 1.92 -5.90 22.54
N LEU A 87 0.73 -6.35 22.14
CA LEU A 87 -0.45 -6.23 22.97
C LEU A 87 -0.03 -6.68 24.38
N ARG A 88 -0.03 -5.76 25.34
CA ARG A 88 -0.07 -6.16 26.74
C ARG A 88 -1.23 -7.13 26.81
N ARG A 89 -0.94 -8.40 27.10
CA ARG A 89 -1.94 -9.40 27.46
C ARG A 89 -2.96 -8.67 28.32
N ASN A 90 -4.23 -8.70 27.94
CA ASN A 90 -5.30 -8.22 28.78
C ASN A 90 -5.38 -9.22 29.95
N ILE A 91 -4.54 -9.03 30.97
CA ILE A 91 -4.54 -9.82 32.20
C ILE A 91 -5.66 -9.23 33.06
N GLN A 92 -6.89 -9.70 32.83
CA GLN A 92 -7.90 -9.70 33.86
C GLN A 92 -7.61 -10.89 34.79
N GLY A 93 -7.12 -10.62 36.00
CA GLY A 93 -6.94 -11.56 37.12
C GLY A 93 -5.82 -12.60 36.89
N THR A 94 -4.89 -12.86 37.79
CA THR A 94 -4.82 -12.72 39.24
C THR A 94 -3.35 -12.54 39.61
N ALA A 95 -3.05 -11.60 40.49
CA ALA A 95 -1.77 -11.56 41.18
C ALA A 95 -1.58 -12.88 41.94
N ASN A 96 -0.42 -13.55 41.76
CA ASN A 96 0.28 -14.24 42.85
C ASN A 96 1.65 -14.78 42.42
N ALA A 97 2.58 -14.58 43.35
CA ALA A 97 3.83 -15.30 43.62
C ALA A 97 5.00 -15.18 42.62
N GLU A 98 6.04 -14.53 43.12
CA GLU A 98 7.43 -14.60 42.69
C GLU A 98 7.94 -16.05 42.77
N GLU A 99 8.58 -16.53 41.70
CA GLU A 99 9.62 -17.55 41.80
C GLU A 99 10.81 -17.16 40.90
N PRO A 100 12.06 -17.18 41.39
CA PRO A 100 13.24 -16.92 40.58
C PRO A 100 13.57 -18.13 39.69
N PHE A 101 13.53 -17.95 38.37
CA PHE A 101 14.01 -18.95 37.42
C PHE A 101 15.53 -19.20 37.56
N PRO A 102 16.02 -20.45 37.39
CA PRO A 102 17.44 -20.76 37.47
C PRO A 102 18.18 -20.14 36.27
N VAL A 103 19.34 -19.56 36.55
CA VAL A 103 20.22 -18.94 35.56
C VAL A 103 20.77 -20.03 34.63
N SER A 104 20.20 -20.14 33.42
CA SER A 104 20.75 -20.97 32.35
C SER A 104 22.11 -20.43 31.96
N ALA A 105 23.13 -21.28 31.95
CA ALA A 105 24.50 -20.95 31.57
C ALA A 105 24.53 -20.24 30.20
N THR A 106 24.82 -18.95 30.22
CA THR A 106 25.08 -18.16 29.01
C THR A 106 26.47 -18.55 28.52
N GLU A 107 26.56 -19.36 27.47
CA GLU A 107 27.80 -19.49 26.71
C GLU A 107 28.14 -18.12 26.13
N TYR A 108 29.14 -17.46 26.71
CA TYR A 108 29.68 -16.21 26.19
C TYR A 108 30.35 -16.49 24.85
N LEU A 109 29.75 -15.98 23.77
CA LEU A 109 30.42 -15.96 22.48
C LEU A 109 31.62 -15.00 22.57
N PRO A 110 32.75 -15.33 21.92
CA PRO A 110 33.91 -14.44 21.87
C PRO A 110 33.51 -13.05 21.33
N VAL A 111 33.93 -11.97 22.01
CA VAL A 111 33.58 -10.54 21.72
C VAL A 111 33.78 -10.15 20.25
N ASN A 112 34.71 -10.82 19.57
CA ASN A 112 35.03 -10.71 18.16
C ASN A 112 33.94 -11.28 17.22
N ALA A 113 33.21 -12.32 17.62
CA ALA A 113 32.07 -12.85 16.85
C ALA A 113 30.83 -11.95 16.96
N GLU A 114 30.59 -11.34 18.12
CA GLU A 114 29.47 -10.41 18.33
C GLU A 114 29.64 -9.13 17.50
N ALA A 115 30.86 -8.57 17.46
CA ALA A 115 31.17 -7.40 16.64
C ALA A 115 31.03 -7.68 15.13
N ALA A 116 31.42 -8.87 14.68
CA ALA A 116 31.27 -9.28 13.28
C ALA A 116 29.79 -9.45 12.88
N MET A 117 28.97 -10.10 13.73
CA MET A 117 27.54 -10.24 13.48
C MET A 117 26.80 -8.88 13.52
N ALA A 118 27.16 -8.00 14.45
CA ALA A 118 26.58 -6.65 14.52
C ALA A 118 26.95 -5.81 13.29
N SER A 119 28.18 -5.95 12.78
CA SER A 119 28.62 -5.29 11.55
C SER A 119 27.85 -5.80 10.32
N GLU A 120 27.65 -7.11 10.21
CA GLU A 120 26.89 -7.71 9.11
C GLU A 120 25.41 -7.33 9.16
N GLU A 121 24.80 -7.28 10.35
CA GLU A 121 23.42 -6.82 10.53
C GLU A 121 23.27 -5.34 10.19
N ALA A 122 24.22 -4.49 10.58
CA ALA A 122 24.23 -3.06 10.24
C ALA A 122 24.35 -2.82 8.72
N GLU A 123 25.18 -3.60 8.02
CA GLU A 123 25.31 -3.48 6.57
C GLU A 123 24.04 -3.96 5.85
N ARG A 124 23.44 -5.05 6.30
CA ARG A 124 22.12 -5.50 5.79
C ARG A 124 21.05 -4.44 6.00
N GLU A 125 21.02 -3.79 7.16
CA GLU A 125 20.08 -2.71 7.44
C GLU A 125 20.32 -1.48 6.54
N ARG A 126 21.58 -1.12 6.26
CA ARG A 126 21.92 -0.06 5.31
C ARG A 126 21.41 -0.35 3.89
N VAL A 127 21.65 -1.56 3.39
CA VAL A 127 21.17 -1.99 2.07
C VAL A 127 19.65 -1.94 2.00
N VAL A 128 18.96 -2.44 3.02
CA VAL A 128 17.49 -2.41 3.12
C VAL A 128 16.97 -0.97 3.15
N ASN A 129 17.62 -0.09 3.90
CA ASN A 129 17.25 1.33 3.95
C ASN A 129 17.51 2.05 2.63
N GLN A 130 18.57 1.68 1.90
CA GLN A 130 18.82 2.19 0.55
C GLN A 130 17.71 1.75 -0.42
N GLN A 131 17.40 0.46 -0.46
CA GLN A 131 16.31 -0.08 -1.30
C GLN A 131 14.96 0.60 -1.00
N LYS A 132 14.68 0.90 0.27
CA LYS A 132 13.49 1.65 0.69
C LYS A 132 13.46 3.05 0.08
N ARG A 133 14.57 3.78 0.14
CA ARG A 133 14.70 5.13 -0.46
C ARG A 133 14.55 5.08 -1.99
N ASP A 134 15.18 4.11 -2.64
CA ASP A 134 15.12 3.95 -4.10
C ASP A 134 13.69 3.65 -4.55
N HIS A 135 12.97 2.78 -3.82
CA HIS A 135 11.59 2.47 -4.10
C HIS A 135 10.68 3.69 -3.96
N TYR A 136 10.79 4.46 -2.88
CA TYR A 136 10.00 5.69 -2.73
C TYR A 136 10.32 6.73 -3.80
N THR A 137 11.59 6.87 -4.19
CA THR A 137 12.00 7.75 -5.28
C THR A 137 11.32 7.33 -6.59
N SER A 138 11.36 6.04 -6.91
CA SER A 138 10.71 5.48 -8.10
C SER A 138 9.19 5.70 -8.09
N CYS A 139 8.51 5.43 -6.98
CA CYS A 139 7.08 5.70 -6.82
C CYS A 139 6.75 7.19 -6.94
N GLY A 140 7.59 8.07 -6.39
CA GLY A 140 7.42 9.52 -6.54
C GLY A 140 7.47 9.96 -8.01
N SER A 141 8.47 9.48 -8.76
CA SER A 141 8.57 9.75 -10.20
C SER A 141 7.40 9.21 -11.02
N GLU A 142 6.85 8.04 -10.64
CA GLU A 142 5.64 7.47 -11.25
C GLU A 142 4.42 8.35 -11.00
N ILE A 143 4.21 8.79 -9.75
CA ILE A 143 3.11 9.68 -9.38
C ILE A 143 3.20 11.00 -10.14
N GLU A 144 4.38 11.62 -10.22
CA GLU A 144 4.58 12.85 -11.00
C GLU A 144 4.25 12.66 -12.49
N ARG A 145 4.66 11.53 -13.08
CA ARG A 145 4.32 11.23 -14.47
C ARG A 145 2.82 11.01 -14.64
N LEU A 146 2.16 10.30 -13.73
CA LEU A 146 0.71 10.11 -13.74
C LEU A 146 -0.04 11.44 -13.58
N ILE A 147 0.42 12.35 -12.71
CA ILE A 147 -0.15 13.70 -12.56
C ILE A 147 -0.01 14.49 -13.86
N LYS A 148 1.17 14.44 -14.51
CA LYS A 148 1.38 15.10 -15.81
C LYS A 148 0.45 14.54 -16.89
N ALA A 149 0.31 13.21 -16.96
CA ALA A 149 -0.59 12.56 -17.90
C ALA A 149 -2.06 12.92 -17.63
N TYR A 150 -2.49 12.91 -16.37
CA TYR A 150 -3.83 13.29 -15.96
C TYR A 150 -4.13 14.77 -16.26
N THR A 151 -3.19 15.66 -15.99
CA THR A 151 -3.31 17.07 -16.34
C THR A 151 -3.42 17.26 -17.84
N ALA A 152 -2.63 16.52 -18.64
CA ALA A 152 -2.70 16.55 -20.09
C ALA A 152 -4.09 16.13 -20.62
N LEU A 153 -4.68 15.09 -20.02
CA LEU A 153 -6.06 14.66 -20.31
C LEU A 153 -7.11 15.69 -19.86
N GLY A 154 -6.90 16.34 -18.71
CA GLY A 154 -7.76 17.42 -18.22
C GLY A 154 -7.67 18.71 -19.06
N THR A 155 -6.60 18.88 -19.83
CA THR A 155 -6.41 20.00 -20.76
C THR A 155 -6.94 19.74 -22.18
N ASP A 156 -7.74 18.70 -22.39
CA ASP A 156 -8.55 18.48 -23.60
C ASP A 156 -9.67 19.55 -23.80
N SER A 157 -9.40 20.80 -23.41
CA SER A 157 -10.11 21.99 -23.90
C SER A 157 -10.06 22.10 -25.42
N ILE A 158 -9.08 21.45 -26.09
CA ILE A 158 -9.02 21.34 -27.54
C ILE A 158 -10.18 20.49 -28.06
N ILE A 159 -10.50 19.35 -27.42
CA ILE A 159 -11.63 18.49 -27.81
C ILE A 159 -12.96 19.21 -27.52
N GLN A 160 -13.09 19.87 -26.37
CA GLN A 160 -14.30 20.67 -26.06
C GLN A 160 -14.47 21.87 -27.00
N GLY A 161 -13.38 22.57 -27.34
CA GLY A 161 -13.39 23.72 -28.24
C GLY A 161 -13.70 23.33 -29.69
N THR A 162 -13.07 22.27 -30.20
CA THR A 162 -13.36 21.76 -31.56
C THR A 162 -14.78 21.20 -31.66
N SER A 163 -15.27 20.49 -30.64
CA SER A 163 -16.65 19.98 -30.59
C SER A 163 -17.68 21.11 -30.56
N ARG A 164 -17.40 22.18 -29.80
CA ARG A 164 -18.27 23.37 -29.77
C ARG A 164 -18.29 24.10 -31.11
N ALA A 165 -17.13 24.33 -31.72
CA ALA A 165 -17.03 24.97 -33.03
C ALA A 165 -17.75 24.18 -34.13
N THR A 166 -17.65 22.84 -34.11
CA THR A 166 -18.38 21.99 -35.07
C THR A 166 -19.90 22.00 -34.83
N LEU A 167 -20.36 22.05 -33.58
CA LEU A 167 -21.79 22.19 -33.27
C LEU A 167 -22.35 23.55 -33.72
N GLU A 168 -21.61 24.64 -33.51
CA GLU A 168 -22.00 25.97 -33.97
C GLU A 168 -22.08 26.05 -35.50
N GLN A 169 -21.13 25.40 -36.20
CA GLN A 169 -21.14 25.27 -37.66
C GLN A 169 -22.36 24.48 -38.16
N LEU A 170 -22.63 23.30 -37.59
CA LEU A 170 -23.80 22.48 -37.95
C LEU A 170 -25.11 23.23 -37.70
N GLN A 171 -25.21 23.99 -36.62
CA GLN A 171 -26.40 24.79 -36.32
C GLN A 171 -26.60 25.92 -37.35
N ALA A 172 -25.51 26.55 -37.82
CA ALA A 172 -25.57 27.54 -38.88
C ALA A 172 -26.03 26.93 -40.22
N GLU A 173 -25.53 25.74 -40.57
CA GLU A 173 -25.92 25.00 -41.78
C GLU A 173 -27.39 24.58 -41.76
N ILE A 174 -27.88 24.04 -40.63
CA ILE A 174 -29.31 23.70 -40.46
C ILE A 174 -30.18 24.95 -40.60
N THR A 175 -29.76 26.07 -40.02
CA THR A 175 -30.51 27.33 -40.11
C THR A 175 -30.55 27.86 -41.54
N ALA A 176 -29.42 27.79 -42.25
CA ALA A 176 -29.35 28.18 -43.66
C ALA A 176 -30.24 27.28 -44.54
N ALA A 177 -30.16 25.95 -44.36
CA ALA A 177 -30.98 24.99 -45.07
C ALA A 177 -32.48 25.23 -44.82
N ARG A 178 -32.87 25.56 -43.58
CA ARG A 178 -34.26 25.89 -43.25
C ARG A 178 -34.76 27.13 -43.97
N ARG A 179 -33.96 28.21 -44.00
CA ARG A 179 -34.30 29.45 -44.74
C ARG A 179 -34.44 29.18 -46.24
N THR A 180 -33.55 28.37 -46.81
CA THR A 180 -33.63 27.99 -48.22
C THR A 180 -34.90 27.19 -48.51
N ALA A 181 -35.23 26.20 -47.67
CA ALA A 181 -36.45 25.41 -47.82
C ALA A 181 -37.74 26.25 -47.62
N GLU A 182 -37.75 27.18 -46.68
CA GLU A 182 -38.85 28.13 -46.47
C GLU A 182 -39.00 29.11 -47.65
N GLY A 183 -37.88 29.53 -48.26
CA GLY A 183 -37.86 30.35 -49.46
C GLY A 183 -38.42 29.62 -50.69
N ILE A 184 -38.06 28.35 -50.87
CA ILE A 184 -38.59 27.49 -51.95
C ILE A 184 -40.10 27.30 -51.79
N LYS A 185 -40.59 27.00 -50.57
CA LYS A 185 -42.02 26.89 -50.27
C LYS A 185 -42.82 28.17 -50.55
N ARG A 186 -42.22 29.35 -50.35
CA ARG A 186 -42.87 30.64 -50.68
C ARG A 186 -42.87 30.94 -52.18
N GLY A 187 -41.87 30.46 -52.92
CA GLY A 187 -41.84 30.55 -54.39
C GLY A 187 -42.93 29.70 -55.05
N GLU A 188 -43.20 28.50 -54.52
CA GLU A 188 -44.26 27.61 -55.03
C GLU A 188 -45.69 28.13 -54.78
N GLN A 189 -45.89 28.98 -53.78
CA GLN A 189 -47.20 29.62 -53.51
C GLN A 189 -47.41 30.93 -54.28
N GLY A 190 -46.37 31.47 -54.93
CA GLY A 190 -46.43 32.75 -55.66
C GLY A 190 -46.75 32.63 -57.16
N ASP A 191 -46.81 31.42 -57.71
CA ASP A 191 -46.98 31.17 -59.16
C ASP A 191 -48.39 30.65 -59.52
N SER A 192 -49.40 31.11 -58.78
CA SER A 192 -50.82 30.84 -59.05
C SER A 192 -51.64 32.09 -58.78
N GLY A 193 -51.53 33.07 -59.67
CA GLY A 193 -52.29 34.32 -59.63
C GLY A 193 -52.00 35.20 -60.84
#